data_AF-A0A0N4XID0-F1
#
_entry.id   AF-A0A0N4XID0-F1
#
_cell.length_a   1.000
_cell.length_b   1.000
_cell.length_c   1.000
_cell.angle_alpha   90.00
_cell.angle_beta   90.00
_cell.angle_gamma   90.00
#
_symmetry.space_group_name_H-M   'P 1'
#
loop_
_entity.id
_entity.type
_entity.pdbx_description
1 polymer ?
#
loop_
_entity_poly.entity_id
_entity_poly.type
_entity_poly.pdbx_seq_one_letter_code
_entity_poly.pdbx_strand_id
1 'polypeptide(L)'
;MRNSTTCLNLNDELWEYRNDYTTRAFTMVIFAAFYSVIILCGFVGNICVILAITRNKVLQTVPNLFILSLSCSDIAVCSISATITPITAFKKEWIFGAALCRFAPFIAGISLCFSTFTLTAISIDRYLLIRFPMKKPLSHLHAILVIGLTCVLAACISSPIIVRQKLGKFENFCGQYCTEDWSDNESQRKVYGAALLCVQLVVPLTIIVVSYTAISLRIGQSMILRNTKRYATTNWNVQLTDQQRMALKRKQRTNRMLIAMVVAFSAR
;
A
#
# COMPACT_ATOMS: atom_id res chain seq x y z
N MET A 1 23.03 -35.25 -31.76
CA MET A 1 23.29 -35.35 -30.30
C MET A 1 23.77 -33.98 -29.85
N ARG A 2 22.92 -33.20 -29.15
CA ARG A 2 23.22 -31.82 -28.72
C ARG A 2 23.94 -31.92 -27.36
N ASN A 3 25.15 -31.36 -27.24
CA ASN A 3 25.96 -31.43 -26.01
C ASN A 3 25.18 -30.90 -24.80
N SER A 4 25.08 -31.71 -23.73
CA SER A 4 24.35 -31.41 -22.49
C SER A 4 25.03 -30.40 -21.55
N THR A 5 25.81 -29.45 -22.07
CA THR A 5 26.59 -28.49 -21.25
C THR A 5 26.30 -27.01 -21.52
N THR A 6 25.48 -26.68 -22.52
CA THR A 6 25.10 -25.29 -22.80
C THR A 6 23.65 -25.03 -22.40
N CYS A 7 23.45 -24.38 -21.26
CA CYS A 7 22.17 -23.78 -20.89
C CYS A 7 21.93 -22.50 -21.72
N LEU A 8 20.68 -22.14 -21.92
CA LEU A 8 20.27 -20.94 -22.67
C LEU A 8 20.15 -19.73 -21.74
N ASN A 9 20.65 -18.57 -22.17
CA ASN A 9 20.43 -17.32 -21.45
C ASN A 9 19.04 -16.79 -21.76
N LEU A 10 18.20 -16.62 -20.74
CA LEU A 10 16.81 -16.20 -20.93
C LEU A 10 16.68 -14.79 -21.51
N ASN A 11 17.63 -13.87 -21.26
CA ASN A 11 17.60 -12.54 -21.86
C ASN A 11 17.82 -12.59 -23.38
N ASP A 12 18.74 -13.44 -23.84
CA ASP A 12 19.05 -13.59 -25.26
C ASP A 12 17.85 -14.19 -26.01
N GLU A 13 17.23 -15.22 -25.45
CA GLU A 13 16.02 -15.86 -25.97
C GLU A 13 14.82 -14.90 -26.03
N LEU A 14 14.60 -14.09 -24.98
CA LEU A 14 13.51 -13.11 -24.95
C LEU A 14 13.70 -11.99 -26.00
N TRP A 15 14.94 -11.60 -26.27
CA TRP A 15 15.22 -10.65 -27.34
C TRP A 15 14.95 -11.29 -28.72
N GLU A 16 15.52 -12.46 -28.98
CA GLU A 16 15.44 -13.14 -30.28
C GLU A 16 14.01 -13.50 -30.68
N TYR A 17 13.22 -14.06 -29.76
CA TYR A 17 11.87 -14.55 -30.07
C TYR A 17 10.73 -13.58 -29.76
N ARG A 18 10.93 -12.65 -28.81
CA ARG A 18 9.85 -11.76 -28.33
C ARG A 18 10.15 -10.27 -28.56
N ASN A 19 11.35 -9.91 -29.04
CA ASN A 19 11.80 -8.52 -29.14
C ASN A 19 11.56 -7.76 -27.83
N ASP A 20 11.85 -8.40 -26.69
CA ASP A 20 11.60 -7.81 -25.37
C ASP A 20 12.45 -6.55 -25.16
N TYR A 21 11.80 -5.37 -25.15
CA TYR A 21 12.47 -4.08 -24.95
C TYR A 21 13.19 -3.94 -23.61
N THR A 22 12.87 -4.79 -22.62
CA THR A 22 13.51 -4.77 -21.31
C THR A 22 14.96 -5.25 -21.33
N THR A 23 15.40 -5.91 -22.41
CA THR A 23 16.81 -6.31 -22.61
C THR A 23 17.69 -5.18 -23.16
N ARG A 24 17.08 -4.10 -23.68
CA ARG A 24 17.82 -2.96 -24.22
C ARG A 24 18.44 -2.12 -23.10
N ALA A 25 19.74 -1.82 -23.23
CA ALA A 25 20.49 -1.02 -22.27
C ALA A 25 19.83 0.34 -21.96
N PHE A 26 19.29 1.03 -22.98
CA PHE A 26 18.59 2.29 -22.79
C PHE A 26 17.36 2.16 -21.87
N THR A 27 16.53 1.12 -22.09
CA THR A 27 15.38 0.82 -21.23
C THR A 27 15.84 0.51 -19.80
N MET A 28 16.85 -0.34 -19.65
CA MET A 28 17.40 -0.70 -18.34
C MET A 28 17.88 0.54 -17.57
N VAL A 29 18.61 1.45 -18.22
CA VAL A 29 19.12 2.69 -17.60
C VAL A 29 17.98 3.59 -17.15
N ILE A 30 16.96 3.79 -17.99
CA ILE A 30 15.80 4.63 -17.64
C ILE A 30 15.06 4.06 -16.43
N PHE A 31 14.72 2.78 -16.46
CA PHE A 31 14.01 2.14 -15.35
C PHE A 31 14.88 2.08 -14.08
N ALA A 32 16.18 1.81 -14.21
CA ALA A 32 17.10 1.84 -13.07
C ALA A 32 17.13 3.24 -12.42
N ALA A 33 17.15 4.31 -13.22
CA ALA A 33 17.05 5.68 -12.71
C ALA A 33 15.72 5.92 -11.98
N PHE A 34 14.58 5.53 -12.58
CA PHE A 34 13.26 5.67 -11.95
C PHE A 34 13.15 4.90 -10.64
N TYR A 35 13.52 3.60 -10.61
CA TYR A 35 13.50 2.80 -9.39
C TYR A 35 14.45 3.35 -8.33
N SER A 36 15.63 3.84 -8.71
CA SER A 36 16.57 4.47 -7.78
C SER A 36 15.97 5.69 -7.10
N VAL A 37 15.26 6.55 -7.86
CA VAL A 37 14.55 7.71 -7.31
C VAL A 37 13.42 7.26 -6.38
N ILE A 38 12.62 6.26 -6.77
CA ILE A 38 11.53 5.73 -5.94
C ILE A 38 12.06 5.18 -4.61
N ILE A 39 13.12 4.37 -4.65
CA ILE A 39 13.76 3.80 -3.47
C ILE A 39 14.31 4.91 -2.57
N LEU A 40 15.06 5.87 -3.13
CA LEU A 40 15.66 6.96 -2.37
C LEU A 40 14.58 7.84 -1.71
N CYS A 41 13.58 8.29 -2.47
CA CYS A 41 12.47 9.07 -1.95
C CYS A 41 11.66 8.28 -0.92
N GLY A 42 11.43 6.99 -1.17
CA GLY A 42 10.73 6.09 -0.26
C GLY A 42 11.45 5.94 1.07
N PHE A 43 12.75 5.68 1.06
CA PHE A 43 13.55 5.59 2.29
C PHE A 43 13.61 6.92 3.03
N VAL A 44 14.06 7.98 2.37
CA VAL A 44 14.25 9.29 3.00
C VAL A 44 12.92 9.82 3.54
N GLY A 45 11.87 9.78 2.71
CA GLY A 45 10.54 10.26 3.10
C GLY A 45 9.97 9.52 4.31
N ASN A 46 9.96 8.19 4.27
CA ASN A 46 9.40 7.40 5.38
C ASN A 46 10.24 7.49 6.66
N ILE A 47 11.57 7.55 6.56
CA ILE A 47 12.44 7.78 7.72
C ILE A 47 12.16 9.16 8.33
N CYS A 48 12.04 10.21 7.51
CA CYS A 48 11.69 11.54 7.99
C CYS A 48 10.35 11.55 8.74
N VAL A 49 9.32 10.86 8.23
CA VAL A 49 8.03 10.72 8.91
C VAL A 49 8.16 10.01 10.26
N ILE A 50 8.89 8.90 10.30
CA ILE A 50 9.15 8.16 11.56
C ILE A 50 9.86 9.07 12.57
N LEU A 51 10.92 9.78 12.16
CA LEU A 51 11.67 10.68 13.03
C LEU A 51 10.79 11.84 13.52
N ALA A 52 9.99 12.45 12.65
CA ALA A 52 9.10 13.55 13.03
C ALA A 52 8.11 13.14 14.12
N ILE A 53 7.47 11.97 13.97
CA ILE A 53 6.45 11.48 14.91
C ILE A 53 7.08 10.99 16.22
N THR A 54 8.22 10.29 16.15
CA THR A 54 8.88 9.74 17.34
C THR A 54 9.53 10.83 18.19
N ARG A 55 10.10 11.89 17.58
CA ARG A 55 10.76 12.99 18.31
C ARG A 55 9.79 14.03 18.87
N ASN A 56 8.63 14.22 18.24
CA ASN A 56 7.67 15.24 18.67
C ASN A 56 6.44 14.62 19.35
N LYS A 57 6.37 14.72 20.69
CA LYS A 57 5.22 14.23 21.48
C LYS A 57 3.88 14.82 21.05
N VAL A 58 3.84 16.04 20.52
CA VAL A 58 2.61 16.68 20.02
C VAL A 58 2.08 15.95 18.77
N LEU A 59 2.97 15.34 17.99
CA LEU A 59 2.61 14.55 16.81
C LEU A 59 2.25 13.11 17.15
N GLN A 60 2.38 12.65 18.40
CA GLN A 60 2.01 11.30 18.80
C GLN A 60 0.51 11.21 19.06
N THR A 61 -0.28 11.35 18.01
CA THR A 61 -1.74 11.21 18.02
C THR A 61 -2.15 9.90 17.36
N VAL A 62 -3.36 9.39 17.66
CA VAL A 62 -3.88 8.15 17.06
C VAL A 62 -3.78 8.10 15.52
N PRO A 63 -4.17 9.14 14.76
CA PRO A 63 -3.99 9.15 13.31
C PRO A 63 -2.53 9.02 12.89
N ASN A 64 -1.62 9.66 13.63
CA ASN A 64 -0.19 9.63 13.32
C ASN A 64 0.46 8.30 13.71
N LEU A 65 -0.11 7.52 14.64
CA LEU A 65 0.34 6.14 14.88
C LEU A 65 0.11 5.24 13.66
N PHE A 66 -1.02 5.40 12.96
CA PHE A 66 -1.25 4.68 11.71
C PHE A 66 -0.29 5.13 10.60
N ILE A 67 0.01 6.43 10.52
CA ILE A 67 1.01 6.96 9.58
C ILE A 67 2.40 6.39 9.90
N LEU A 68 2.76 6.31 11.18
CA LEU A 68 4.00 5.71 11.63
C LEU A 68 4.09 4.24 11.23
N SER A 69 3.03 3.44 11.44
CA SER A 69 3.02 2.03 11.08
C SER A 69 3.09 1.81 9.55
N LEU A 70 2.39 2.65 8.77
CA LEU A 70 2.50 2.68 7.31
C LEU A 70 3.94 2.99 6.86
N SER A 71 4.59 3.96 7.51
CA SER A 71 5.98 4.34 7.17
C SER A 71 6.96 3.20 7.44
N CYS A 72 6.79 2.44 8.53
CA CYS A 72 7.59 1.26 8.80
C CYS A 72 7.39 0.17 7.73
N SER A 73 6.14 -0.06 7.30
CA SER A 73 5.81 -1.00 6.25
C SER A 73 6.42 -0.59 4.91
N ASP A 74 6.32 0.70 4.54
CA ASP A 74 6.88 1.22 3.30
C ASP A 74 8.41 1.13 3.27
N ILE A 75 9.12 1.29 4.39
CA ILE A 75 10.56 1.04 4.47
C ILE A 75 10.88 -0.42 4.16
N ALA A 76 10.12 -1.38 4.71
CA ALA A 76 10.33 -2.79 4.43
C ALA A 76 10.14 -3.10 2.92
N VAL A 77 9.10 -2.52 2.30
CA VAL A 77 8.84 -2.63 0.86
C VAL A 77 9.98 -1.99 0.05
N CYS A 78 10.42 -0.79 0.42
CA CYS A 78 11.51 -0.10 -0.28
C CYS A 78 12.83 -0.89 -0.19
N SER A 79 13.11 -1.49 0.97
CA SER A 79 14.35 -2.25 1.21
C SER A 79 14.40 -3.53 0.38
N ILE A 80 13.30 -4.29 0.39
CA ILE A 80 13.28 -5.65 -0.12
C ILE A 80 12.64 -5.66 -1.51
N SER A 81 11.34 -5.39 -1.59
CA SER A 81 10.57 -5.57 -2.82
C SER A 81 10.98 -4.58 -3.91
N ALA A 82 11.13 -3.29 -3.58
CA ALA A 82 11.47 -2.26 -4.56
C ALA A 82 12.91 -2.42 -5.10
N THR A 83 13.81 -3.02 -4.33
CA THR A 83 15.19 -3.32 -4.76
C THR A 83 15.28 -4.61 -5.56
N ILE A 84 14.63 -5.68 -5.09
CA ILE A 84 14.70 -7.01 -5.71
C ILE A 84 13.98 -7.04 -7.05
N THR A 85 12.76 -6.49 -7.13
CA THR A 85 11.91 -6.53 -8.34
C THR A 85 12.62 -6.04 -9.60
N PRO A 86 13.22 -4.83 -9.66
CA PRO A 86 13.91 -4.38 -10.87
C PRO A 86 15.12 -5.25 -11.20
N ILE A 87 15.89 -5.69 -10.21
CA ILE A 87 17.04 -6.57 -10.44
C ILE A 87 16.58 -7.88 -11.09
N THR A 88 15.53 -8.51 -10.55
CA THR A 88 14.97 -9.74 -11.14
C THR A 88 14.32 -9.50 -12.49
N ALA A 89 13.72 -8.33 -12.71
CA ALA A 89 13.08 -7.97 -13.97
C ALA A 89 14.09 -7.78 -15.12
N PHE A 90 15.31 -7.33 -14.81
CA PHE A 90 16.38 -7.13 -15.79
C PHE A 90 17.31 -8.33 -15.93
N LYS A 91 17.67 -8.99 -14.82
CA LYS A 91 18.51 -10.18 -14.85
C LYS A 91 17.75 -11.38 -15.41
N LYS A 92 16.42 -11.41 -15.27
CA LYS A 92 15.54 -12.54 -15.64
C LYS A 92 15.89 -13.84 -14.90
N GLU A 93 16.72 -13.76 -13.88
CA GLU A 93 17.12 -14.87 -13.00
C GLU A 93 17.02 -14.40 -11.54
N TRP A 94 16.88 -15.37 -10.63
CA TRP A 94 16.82 -15.16 -9.21
C TRP A 94 18.17 -15.43 -8.54
N ILE A 95 18.82 -14.37 -8.04
CA ILE A 95 20.16 -14.43 -7.44
C ILE A 95 20.16 -14.30 -5.91
N PHE A 96 19.00 -14.07 -5.29
CA PHE A 96 18.88 -13.73 -3.86
C PHE A 96 18.71 -14.94 -2.93
N GLY A 97 18.79 -16.16 -3.47
CA GLY A 97 18.65 -17.41 -2.72
C GLY A 97 17.21 -17.76 -2.31
N ALA A 98 17.05 -18.95 -1.72
CA ALA A 98 15.73 -19.53 -1.47
C ALA A 98 14.91 -18.79 -0.39
N ALA A 99 15.59 -18.22 0.61
CA ALA A 99 14.92 -17.48 1.68
C ALA A 99 14.20 -16.24 1.13
N LEU A 100 14.92 -15.37 0.41
CA LEU A 100 14.32 -14.17 -0.17
C LEU A 100 13.30 -14.51 -1.26
N CYS A 101 13.42 -15.65 -1.95
CA CYS A 101 12.41 -16.11 -2.91
C CYS A 101 11.03 -16.29 -2.24
N ARG A 102 11.01 -16.77 -1.00
CA ARG A 102 9.76 -16.92 -0.23
C ARG A 102 9.35 -15.61 0.46
N PHE A 103 10.32 -14.92 1.08
CA PHE A 103 10.02 -13.77 1.93
C PHE A 103 9.76 -12.47 1.17
N ALA A 104 10.42 -12.22 0.03
CA ALA A 104 10.21 -10.98 -0.72
C ALA A 104 8.75 -10.81 -1.20
N PRO A 105 8.12 -11.78 -1.90
CA PRO A 105 6.71 -11.67 -2.29
C PRO A 105 5.78 -11.68 -1.07
N PHE A 106 6.13 -12.39 0.00
CA PHE A 106 5.37 -12.36 1.26
C PHE A 106 5.36 -10.99 1.92
N ILE A 107 6.51 -10.33 2.04
CA ILE A 107 6.63 -8.99 2.63
C ILE A 107 5.89 -7.96 1.78
N ALA A 108 5.95 -8.09 0.45
CA ALA A 108 5.15 -7.27 -0.46
C ALA A 108 3.64 -7.46 -0.21
N GLY A 109 3.19 -8.71 -0.14
CA GLY A 109 1.79 -9.07 0.11
C GLY A 109 1.28 -8.57 1.47
N ILE A 110 2.04 -8.79 2.54
CA ILE A 110 1.72 -8.28 3.88
C ILE A 110 1.61 -6.77 3.84
N SER A 111 2.60 -6.08 3.28
CA SER A 111 2.64 -4.63 3.31
C SER A 111 1.46 -4.01 2.56
N LEU A 112 1.06 -4.62 1.44
CA LEU A 112 -0.12 -4.21 0.68
C LEU A 112 -1.41 -4.43 1.48
N CYS A 113 -1.62 -5.63 2.02
CA CYS A 113 -2.76 -5.95 2.88
C CYS A 113 -2.84 -4.99 4.08
N PHE A 114 -1.74 -4.86 4.81
CA PHE A 114 -1.64 -4.10 6.04
C PHE A 114 -1.96 -2.64 5.81
N SER A 115 -1.40 -2.05 4.76
CA SER A 115 -1.63 -0.65 4.40
C SER A 115 -3.08 -0.39 4.02
N THR A 116 -3.66 -1.26 3.18
CA THR A 116 -5.05 -1.10 2.76
C THR A 116 -6.03 -1.28 3.93
N PHE A 117 -5.85 -2.30 4.77
CA PHE A 117 -6.68 -2.47 5.96
C PHE A 117 -6.53 -1.32 6.96
N THR A 118 -5.34 -0.77 7.10
CA THR A 118 -5.10 0.43 7.91
C THR A 118 -5.86 1.63 7.37
N LEU A 119 -5.83 1.86 6.05
CA LEU A 119 -6.58 2.94 5.40
C LEU A 119 -8.10 2.77 5.57
N THR A 120 -8.60 1.53 5.47
CA THR A 120 -10.01 1.21 5.72
C THR A 120 -10.40 1.46 7.17
N ALA A 121 -9.56 1.06 8.14
CA ALA A 121 -9.81 1.33 9.55
C ALA A 121 -9.86 2.84 9.83
N ILE A 122 -8.95 3.62 9.24
CA ILE A 122 -8.96 5.08 9.32
C ILE A 122 -10.26 5.65 8.72
N SER A 123 -10.68 5.19 7.53
CA SER A 123 -11.88 5.71 6.87
C SER A 123 -13.14 5.44 7.70
N ILE A 124 -13.24 4.24 8.30
CA ILE A 124 -14.35 3.86 9.17
C ILE A 124 -14.37 4.71 10.45
N ASP A 125 -13.23 4.88 11.13
CA ASP A 125 -13.14 5.74 12.33
C ASP A 125 -13.61 7.16 12.02
N ARG A 126 -13.11 7.74 10.91
CA ARG A 126 -13.52 9.08 10.47
C ARG A 126 -15.00 9.17 10.17
N TYR A 127 -15.55 8.18 9.46
CA TYR A 127 -16.97 8.13 9.16
C TYR A 127 -17.80 8.11 10.44
N LEU A 128 -17.45 7.26 11.40
CA LEU A 128 -18.19 7.11 12.66
C LEU A 128 -18.12 8.38 13.52
N LEU A 129 -16.96 9.04 13.62
CA LEU A 129 -16.82 10.29 14.38
C LEU A 129 -17.56 11.46 13.73
N ILE A 130 -17.70 11.47 12.40
CA ILE A 130 -18.43 12.52 11.69
C ILE A 130 -19.94 12.28 11.73
N ARG A 131 -20.37 11.02 11.63
CA ARG A 131 -21.79 10.64 11.67
C ARG A 131 -22.36 10.71 13.09
N PHE A 132 -21.61 10.26 14.09
CA PHE A 132 -22.03 10.15 15.48
C PHE A 132 -21.14 11.02 16.38
N PRO A 133 -21.47 12.31 16.57
CA PRO A 133 -20.64 13.25 17.31
C PRO A 133 -20.49 12.92 18.81
N MET A 134 -21.36 12.06 19.35
CA MET A 134 -21.29 11.57 20.74
C MET A 134 -20.36 10.36 20.90
N LYS A 135 -19.87 9.77 19.80
CA LYS A 135 -18.96 8.63 19.86
C LYS A 135 -17.57 9.11 20.29
N LYS A 136 -16.99 8.43 21.28
CA LYS A 136 -15.62 8.72 21.72
C LYS A 136 -14.61 8.38 20.61
N PRO A 137 -13.57 9.21 20.39
CA PRO A 137 -12.48 8.87 19.48
C PRO A 137 -11.75 7.61 19.97
N LEU A 138 -11.13 6.88 19.03
CA LEU A 138 -10.24 5.78 19.35
C LEU A 138 -9.19 6.22 20.37
N SER A 139 -8.99 5.43 21.42
CA SER A 139 -7.89 5.66 22.35
C SER A 139 -6.58 5.12 21.75
N HIS A 140 -5.45 5.55 22.32
CA HIS A 140 -4.12 5.07 21.92
C HIS A 140 -4.00 3.54 21.98
N LEU A 141 -4.51 2.92 23.05
CA LEU A 141 -4.48 1.46 23.20
C LEU A 141 -5.28 0.78 22.09
N HIS A 142 -6.50 1.23 21.80
CA HIS A 142 -7.31 0.66 20.74
C HIS A 142 -6.66 0.84 19.35
N ALA A 143 -6.00 1.97 19.10
CA ALA A 143 -5.28 2.18 17.85
C ALA A 143 -4.12 1.17 17.66
N ILE A 144 -3.34 0.93 18.72
CA ILE A 144 -2.26 -0.07 18.70
C ILE A 144 -2.84 -1.49 18.49
N LEU A 145 -3.95 -1.82 19.14
CA LEU A 145 -4.64 -3.10 18.94
C LEU A 145 -5.12 -3.28 17.50
N VAL A 146 -5.69 -2.23 16.89
CA VAL A 146 -6.11 -2.26 15.47
C VAL A 146 -4.90 -2.48 14.55
N ILE A 147 -3.78 -1.78 14.80
CA ILE A 147 -2.54 -1.97 14.05
C ILE A 147 -2.05 -3.43 14.18
N GLY A 148 -1.99 -3.98 15.39
CA GLY A 148 -1.61 -5.37 15.62
C GLY A 148 -2.54 -6.36 14.90
N LEU A 149 -3.85 -6.16 15.00
CA LEU A 149 -4.84 -7.02 14.35
C LEU A 149 -4.72 -6.99 12.82
N THR A 150 -4.60 -5.80 12.23
CA THR A 150 -4.44 -5.66 10.78
C THR A 150 -3.15 -6.29 10.28
N CYS A 151 -2.06 -6.21 11.06
CA CYS A 151 -0.79 -6.88 10.75
C CYS A 151 -0.94 -8.41 10.75
N VAL A 152 -1.57 -8.97 11.79
CA VAL A 152 -1.81 -10.42 11.87
C VAL A 152 -2.71 -10.89 10.72
N LEU A 153 -3.80 -10.18 10.45
CA LEU A 153 -4.71 -10.52 9.33
C LEU A 153 -3.98 -10.46 7.98
N ALA A 154 -3.15 -9.44 7.75
CA ALA A 154 -2.34 -9.31 6.55
C ALA A 154 -1.36 -10.48 6.37
N ALA A 155 -0.70 -10.89 7.46
CA ALA A 155 0.20 -12.04 7.48
C ALA A 155 -0.55 -13.36 7.20
N CYS A 156 -1.71 -13.57 7.81
CA CYS A 156 -2.52 -14.77 7.57
C CYS A 156 -2.94 -14.89 6.10
N ILE A 157 -3.45 -13.81 5.50
CA ILE A 157 -3.91 -13.78 4.10
C ILE A 157 -2.74 -14.00 3.12
N SER A 158 -1.58 -13.43 3.44
CA SER A 158 -0.39 -13.55 2.59
C SER A 158 0.38 -14.87 2.81
N SER A 159 0.15 -15.58 3.92
CA SER A 159 0.93 -16.78 4.29
C SER A 159 1.00 -17.89 3.22
N PRO A 160 -0.03 -18.16 2.40
CA PRO A 160 0.06 -19.21 1.38
C PRO A 160 1.18 -18.95 0.35
N ILE A 161 1.53 -17.68 0.10
CA ILE A 161 2.57 -17.32 -0.85
C ILE A 161 3.95 -17.82 -0.44
N ILE A 162 4.25 -17.89 0.86
CA ILE A 162 5.53 -18.43 1.38
C ILE A 162 5.68 -19.89 0.99
N VAL A 163 4.60 -20.65 1.12
CA VAL A 163 4.60 -22.10 0.90
C VAL A 163 4.62 -22.42 -0.59
N ARG A 164 3.89 -21.63 -1.39
CA ARG A 164 3.78 -21.82 -2.83
C ARG A 164 4.98 -21.28 -3.59
N GLN A 165 5.78 -20.38 -3.04
CA GLN A 165 7.00 -19.91 -3.69
C GLN A 165 8.16 -20.89 -3.57
N LYS A 166 8.67 -21.33 -4.72
CA LYS A 166 9.78 -22.28 -4.80
C LYS A 166 10.88 -21.74 -5.70
N LEU A 167 12.12 -21.97 -5.24
CA LEU A 167 13.32 -21.75 -6.03
C LEU A 167 13.59 -23.02 -6.85
N GLY A 168 13.54 -22.89 -8.17
CA GLY A 168 13.75 -23.98 -9.12
C GLY A 168 14.82 -23.64 -10.16
N LYS A 169 15.17 -24.65 -10.95
CA LYS A 169 15.93 -24.51 -12.20
C LYS A 169 15.08 -25.05 -13.33
N PHE A 170 15.13 -24.39 -14.49
CA PHE A 170 14.52 -24.92 -15.71
C PHE A 170 15.59 -25.65 -16.52
N GLU A 171 15.29 -26.83 -17.04
CA GLU A 171 16.28 -27.72 -17.68
C GLU A 171 17.05 -27.05 -18.83
N ASN A 172 16.40 -26.14 -19.56
CA ASN A 172 16.99 -25.49 -20.73
C ASN A 172 17.64 -24.13 -20.43
N PHE A 173 17.41 -23.52 -19.26
CA PHE A 173 17.82 -22.14 -19.00
C PHE A 173 18.88 -22.03 -17.91
N CYS A 174 19.81 -21.10 -18.09
CA CYS A 174 20.83 -20.78 -17.09
C CYS A 174 20.22 -20.05 -15.89
N GLY A 175 20.72 -20.37 -14.69
CA GLY A 175 20.35 -19.65 -13.46
C GLY A 175 19.29 -20.36 -12.63
N GLN A 176 18.76 -19.66 -11.63
CA GLN A 176 17.68 -20.12 -10.76
C GLN A 176 16.48 -19.19 -10.92
N TYR A 177 15.29 -19.71 -10.66
CA TYR A 177 14.03 -19.01 -10.86
C TYR A 177 13.15 -19.15 -9.63
N CYS A 178 12.56 -18.04 -9.21
CA CYS A 178 11.60 -18.03 -8.13
C CYS A 178 10.19 -18.00 -8.72
N THR A 179 9.47 -19.10 -8.62
CA THR A 179 8.15 -19.27 -9.26
C THR A 179 7.14 -19.85 -8.30
N GLU A 180 5.89 -19.42 -8.46
CA GLU A 180 4.78 -20.00 -7.72
C GLU A 180 4.45 -21.39 -8.24
N ASP A 181 4.56 -22.38 -7.36
CA ASP A 181 4.26 -23.76 -7.66
C ASP A 181 2.80 -24.10 -7.32
N TRP A 182 1.98 -24.13 -8.37
CA TRP A 182 0.58 -24.53 -8.35
C TRP A 182 0.33 -25.82 -9.14
N SER A 183 1.35 -26.67 -9.30
CA SER A 183 1.34 -27.90 -10.11
C SER A 183 0.12 -28.79 -9.88
N ASP A 184 -0.36 -28.84 -8.64
CA ASP A 184 -1.41 -29.78 -8.25
C ASP A 184 -2.81 -29.32 -8.66
N ASN A 185 -3.04 -28.03 -8.90
CA ASN A 185 -4.35 -27.48 -9.32
C ASN A 185 -4.27 -26.01 -9.76
N GLU A 186 -4.31 -25.74 -11.07
CA GLU A 186 -4.31 -24.37 -11.61
C GLU A 186 -5.54 -23.55 -11.18
N SER A 187 -6.66 -24.22 -10.88
CA SER A 187 -7.87 -23.59 -10.32
C SER A 187 -7.59 -22.91 -8.98
N GLN A 188 -6.75 -23.52 -8.12
CA GLN A 188 -6.40 -22.94 -6.83
C GLN A 188 -5.64 -21.62 -6.97
N ARG A 189 -4.76 -21.49 -7.99
CA ARG A 189 -4.07 -20.23 -8.30
C ARG A 189 -5.06 -19.12 -8.62
N LYS A 190 -6.04 -19.41 -9.50
CA LYS A 190 -7.06 -18.44 -9.93
C LYS A 190 -7.96 -18.04 -8.77
N VAL A 191 -8.44 -19.01 -7.98
CA VAL A 191 -9.28 -18.76 -6.81
C VAL A 191 -8.52 -17.95 -5.75
N TYR A 192 -7.29 -18.31 -5.45
CA TYR A 192 -6.46 -17.58 -4.49
C TYR A 192 -6.19 -16.15 -4.96
N GLY A 193 -5.76 -15.97 -6.22
CA GLY A 193 -5.52 -14.65 -6.79
C GLY A 193 -6.78 -13.78 -6.81
N ALA A 194 -7.94 -14.34 -7.17
CA ALA A 194 -9.22 -13.64 -7.13
C ALA A 194 -9.65 -13.29 -5.69
N ALA A 195 -9.47 -14.20 -4.73
CA ALA A 195 -9.77 -13.96 -3.33
C ALA A 195 -8.87 -12.84 -2.75
N LEU A 196 -7.57 -12.88 -3.05
CA LEU A 196 -6.64 -11.81 -2.69
C LEU A 196 -7.07 -10.48 -3.30
N LEU A 197 -7.38 -10.43 -4.59
CA LEU A 197 -7.86 -9.21 -5.26
C LEU A 197 -9.12 -8.65 -4.57
N CYS A 198 -10.09 -9.51 -4.28
CA CYS A 198 -11.32 -9.09 -3.62
C CYS A 198 -11.07 -8.54 -2.21
N VAL A 199 -10.29 -9.26 -1.40
CA VAL A 199 -10.04 -8.92 0.00
C VAL A 199 -9.08 -7.76 0.15
N GLN A 200 -8.07 -7.64 -0.72
CA GLN A 200 -7.04 -6.60 -0.65
C GLN A 200 -7.43 -5.32 -1.38
N LEU A 201 -8.26 -5.39 -2.41
CA LEU A 201 -8.56 -4.25 -3.27
C LEU A 201 -10.05 -3.90 -3.27
N VAL A 202 -10.91 -4.83 -3.72
CA VAL A 202 -12.32 -4.51 -3.98
C VAL A 202 -13.08 -4.14 -2.70
N VAL A 203 -13.03 -4.99 -1.68
CA VAL A 203 -13.75 -4.75 -0.42
C VAL A 203 -13.20 -3.52 0.31
N PRO A 204 -11.89 -3.35 0.48
CA PRO A 204 -11.36 -2.16 1.14
C PRO A 204 -11.64 -0.86 0.39
N LEU A 205 -11.47 -0.84 -0.94
CA LEU A 205 -11.73 0.36 -1.74
C LEU A 205 -13.21 0.73 -1.72
N THR A 206 -14.11 -0.23 -1.82
CA THR A 206 -15.56 0.06 -1.75
C THR A 206 -15.93 0.67 -0.39
N ILE A 207 -15.41 0.14 0.72
CA ILE A 207 -15.64 0.72 2.06
C ILE A 207 -15.07 2.13 2.15
N ILE A 208 -13.85 2.35 1.65
CA ILE A 208 -13.18 3.66 1.64
C ILE A 208 -14.01 4.66 0.84
N VAL A 209 -14.38 4.33 -0.39
CA VAL A 209 -15.15 5.20 -1.30
C VAL A 209 -16.51 5.54 -0.70
N VAL A 210 -17.25 4.55 -0.20
CA VAL A 210 -18.57 4.78 0.42
C VAL A 210 -18.43 5.66 1.66
N SER A 211 -17.45 5.38 2.52
CA SER A 211 -17.19 6.16 3.73
C SER A 211 -16.87 7.62 3.40
N TYR A 212 -15.97 7.87 2.46
CA TYR A 212 -15.57 9.23 2.08
C TYR A 212 -16.66 9.98 1.30
N THR A 213 -17.45 9.28 0.50
CA THR A 213 -18.62 9.86 -0.19
C THR A 213 -19.65 10.32 0.85
N ALA A 214 -19.99 9.46 1.82
CA ALA A 214 -20.92 9.79 2.88
C ALA A 214 -20.42 10.95 3.78
N ILE A 215 -19.12 10.97 4.09
CA ILE A 215 -18.47 12.08 4.80
C ILE A 215 -18.64 13.39 4.01
N SER A 216 -18.35 13.36 2.71
CA SER A 216 -18.40 14.55 1.85
C SER A 216 -19.81 15.11 1.73
N LEU A 217 -20.81 14.25 1.55
CA LEU A 217 -22.22 14.64 1.53
C LEU A 217 -22.66 15.25 2.88
N ARG A 218 -22.28 14.63 4.00
CA ARG A 218 -22.65 15.12 5.35
C ARG A 218 -22.02 16.48 5.66
N ILE A 219 -20.75 16.66 5.30
CA ILE A 219 -20.07 17.95 5.46
C ILE A 219 -20.70 19.00 4.55
N GLY A 220 -21.04 18.64 3.30
CA GLY A 220 -21.75 19.52 2.36
C GLY A 220 -23.09 20.00 2.88
N GLN A 221 -23.95 19.10 3.35
CA GLN A 221 -25.24 19.43 3.97
C GLN A 221 -25.07 20.32 5.20
N SER A 222 -24.07 20.04 6.04
CA SER A 222 -23.78 20.85 7.23
C SER A 222 -23.33 22.27 6.88
N MET A 223 -22.62 22.45 5.76
CA MET A 223 -22.22 23.77 5.25
C MET A 223 -23.40 24.54 4.64
N ILE A 224 -24.25 23.86 3.86
CA ILE A 224 -25.47 24.46 3.29
C ILE A 224 -26.41 24.93 4.41
N LEU A 225 -26.73 24.07 5.38
CA LEU A 225 -27.57 24.43 6.52
C LEU A 225 -26.99 25.60 7.35
N ARG A 226 -25.66 25.67 7.49
CA ARG A 226 -24.99 26.81 8.13
C ARG A 226 -25.14 28.09 7.32
N ASN A 227 -24.99 28.03 6.00
CA ASN A 227 -25.17 29.19 5.13
C ASN A 227 -26.65 29.64 5.07
N THR A 228 -27.60 28.72 5.02
CA THR A 228 -29.04 29.04 5.05
C THR A 228 -29.45 29.66 6.39
N LYS A 229 -28.99 29.13 7.53
CA LYS A 229 -29.18 29.81 8.83
C LYS A 229 -28.55 31.19 8.83
N ARG A 230 -27.34 31.36 8.27
CA ARG A 230 -26.67 32.66 8.19
C ARG A 230 -27.43 33.68 7.32
N TYR A 231 -28.13 33.22 6.28
CA TYR A 231 -28.95 34.07 5.41
C TYR A 231 -30.34 34.37 6.00
N ALA A 232 -30.95 33.43 6.73
CA ALA A 232 -32.22 33.62 7.42
C ALA A 232 -32.10 34.47 8.70
N THR A 233 -30.89 34.62 9.25
CA THR A 233 -30.61 35.43 10.44
C THR A 233 -29.80 36.68 10.05
N THR A 234 -30.39 37.59 9.28
CA THR A 234 -29.73 38.83 8.82
C THR A 234 -29.39 39.81 9.95
N ASN A 235 -29.69 39.48 11.22
CA ASN A 235 -29.41 40.34 12.38
C ASN A 235 -28.54 39.71 13.49
N TRP A 236 -27.95 38.53 13.26
CA TRP A 236 -26.95 37.99 14.20
C TRP A 236 -25.66 37.64 13.47
N ASN A 237 -24.63 38.46 13.70
CA ASN A 237 -23.25 38.13 13.34
C ASN A 237 -22.77 36.94 14.20
N VAL A 238 -23.24 35.73 13.88
CA VAL A 238 -22.63 34.50 14.40
C VAL A 238 -21.30 34.32 13.67
N GLN A 239 -20.31 35.05 14.15
CA GLN A 239 -18.92 34.90 13.77
C GLN A 239 -18.48 33.53 14.28
N LEU A 240 -18.35 32.56 13.38
CA LEU A 240 -17.71 31.29 13.73
C LEU A 240 -16.38 31.64 14.39
N THR A 241 -16.21 31.26 15.66
CA THR A 241 -14.96 31.44 16.39
C THR A 241 -13.83 30.88 15.54
N ASP A 242 -12.68 31.55 15.48
CA ASP A 242 -11.55 31.11 14.63
C ASP A 242 -11.17 29.64 14.89
N GLN A 243 -11.37 29.16 16.12
CA GLN A 243 -11.25 27.74 16.47
C GLN A 243 -12.16 26.81 15.65
N GLN A 244 -13.43 27.15 15.43
CA GLN A 244 -14.37 26.34 14.64
C GLN A 244 -14.04 26.37 13.14
N ARG A 245 -13.58 27.52 12.63
CA ARG A 245 -13.12 27.70 11.24
C ARG A 245 -11.83 26.90 10.98
N MET A 246 -10.88 26.95 11.90
CA MET A 246 -9.65 26.16 11.87
C MET A 246 -9.95 24.66 11.99
N ALA A 247 -10.90 24.24 12.82
CA ALA A 247 -11.30 22.84 12.94
C ALA A 247 -11.93 22.30 11.64
N LEU A 248 -12.78 23.09 10.97
CA LEU A 248 -13.37 22.71 9.68
C LEU A 248 -12.31 22.62 8.57
N LYS A 249 -11.39 23.61 8.50
CA LYS A 249 -10.25 23.59 7.58
C LYS A 249 -9.31 22.40 7.84
N ARG A 250 -9.08 22.04 9.12
CA ARG A 250 -8.32 20.84 9.51
C ARG A 250 -9.03 19.57 9.01
N LYS A 251 -10.34 19.42 9.24
CA LYS A 251 -11.11 18.27 8.72
C LYS A 251 -11.04 18.16 7.19
N GLN A 252 -11.17 19.28 6.46
CA GLN A 252 -11.04 19.29 5.00
C GLN A 252 -9.62 18.97 4.51
N ARG A 253 -8.57 19.48 5.18
CA ARG A 253 -7.18 19.13 4.85
C ARG A 253 -6.90 17.65 5.09
N THR A 254 -7.38 17.09 6.19
CA THR A 254 -7.25 15.66 6.49
C THR A 254 -8.01 14.82 5.45
N ASN A 255 -9.23 15.21 5.07
CA ASN A 255 -9.99 14.50 4.04
C ASN A 255 -9.29 14.54 2.67
N ARG A 256 -8.76 15.71 2.28
CA ARG A 256 -8.01 15.87 1.02
C ARG A 256 -6.68 15.11 1.02
N MET A 257 -5.96 15.10 2.15
CA MET A 257 -4.75 14.30 2.33
C MET A 257 -5.06 12.81 2.20
N LEU A 258 -6.16 12.33 2.79
CA LEU A 258 -6.54 10.93 2.72
C LEU A 258 -7.02 10.53 1.33
N ILE A 259 -7.74 11.40 0.61
CA ILE A 259 -8.08 11.18 -0.81
C ILE A 259 -6.80 11.08 -1.65
N ALA A 260 -5.83 11.97 -1.44
CA ALA A 260 -4.54 11.90 -2.13
C ALA A 260 -3.78 10.61 -1.79
N MET A 261 -3.80 10.15 -0.53
CA MET A 261 -3.22 8.86 -0.13
C MET A 261 -3.93 7.68 -0.82
N VAL A 262 -5.26 7.69 -0.90
CA VAL A 262 -6.03 6.63 -1.58
C VAL A 262 -5.73 6.59 -3.08
N VAL A 263 -5.70 7.75 -3.75
CA VAL A 263 -5.33 7.85 -5.18
C VAL A 263 -3.91 7.35 -5.40
N ALA A 264 -2.97 7.75 -4.54
CA ALA A 264 -1.59 7.28 -4.61
C ALA A 264 -1.48 5.76 -4.36
N PHE A 265 -2.31 5.19 -3.48
CA PHE A 265 -2.32 3.76 -3.19
C PHE A 265 -3.01 2.92 -4.28
N SER A 266 -4.04 3.46 -4.94
CA SER A 266 -4.67 2.82 -6.11
C SER A 266 -3.83 2.88 -7.38
N ALA A 267 -2.81 3.73 -7.40
CA ALA A 267 -1.88 3.90 -8.51
C ALA A 267 -0.56 3.12 -8.32
N ARG A 268 -0.40 2.39 -7.20
CA ARG A 268 0.71 1.47 -6.95
C ARG A 268 0.43 0.10 -7.57
#